data_AF-A0A645DFG7-F1
#
_entry.id   AF-A0A645DFG7-F1
#
_cell.length_a   1.000
_cell.length_b   1.000
_cell.length_c   1.000
_cell.angle_alpha   90.00
_cell.angle_beta   90.00
_cell.angle_gamma   90.00
#
_symmetry.space_group_name_H-M   'P 1'
#
loop_
_entity.id
_entity.type
_entity.pdbx_description
1 polymer ?
#
loop_
_entity_poly.entity_id
_entity_poly.type
_entity_poly.pdbx_seq_one_letter_code
_entity_poly.pdbx_strand_id
1 'polypeptide(L)'
;MLFFNIIQKEKLFYFSLLVLMSTRVFAGGLHLKGALNCLLLTTAMFIFTSMIAPLIPQLPRTYYLFAGIASFLIVSLKAPMCSVRRPIKDKKKKLQYKIIAASSIVIWTFILLSLKNTAYVNCGFSTILLQSSQLVLIKKPKL
;
A
#
# COMPACT_ATOMS: atom_id res chain seq x y z
N MET A 1 -6.40 -7.75 -14.42
CA MET A 1 -7.61 -7.00 -14.83
C MET A 1 -8.65 -7.96 -15.40
N LEU A 2 -8.39 -8.67 -16.52
CA LEU A 2 -9.28 -9.70 -17.07
C LEU A 2 -9.65 -10.79 -16.04
N PHE A 3 -8.65 -11.33 -15.32
CA PHE A 3 -8.89 -12.31 -14.25
C PHE A 3 -9.88 -11.84 -13.17
N PHE A 4 -9.75 -10.59 -12.69
CA PHE A 4 -10.64 -10.06 -11.65
C PHE A 4 -12.04 -9.72 -12.16
N ASN A 5 -12.17 -9.42 -13.45
CA ASN A 5 -13.45 -9.20 -14.11
C ASN A 5 -14.24 -10.52 -14.23
N ILE A 6 -13.56 -11.62 -14.58
CA ILE A 6 -14.15 -12.95 -14.63
C ILE A 6 -14.66 -13.39 -13.24
N ILE A 7 -13.99 -12.98 -12.17
CA ILE A 7 -14.34 -13.34 -10.78
C ILE A 7 -15.32 -12.34 -10.14
N GLN A 8 -15.78 -11.32 -10.88
CA GLN A 8 -16.67 -10.26 -10.39
C GLN A 8 -16.14 -9.51 -9.15
N LYS A 9 -14.81 -9.37 -9.05
CA LYS A 9 -14.10 -8.65 -7.97
C LYS A 9 -13.38 -7.41 -8.50
N GLU A 10 -13.71 -6.95 -9.69
CA GLU A 10 -13.06 -5.84 -10.37
C GLU A 10 -13.14 -4.54 -9.56
N LYS A 11 -14.29 -4.25 -8.93
CA LYS A 11 -14.45 -3.04 -8.09
C LYS A 11 -13.47 -2.98 -6.93
N LEU A 12 -13.27 -4.11 -6.24
CA LEU A 12 -12.31 -4.22 -5.12
C LEU A 12 -10.87 -4.17 -5.62
N PHE A 13 -10.59 -4.75 -6.79
CA PHE A 13 -9.28 -4.63 -7.44
C PHE A 13 -8.96 -3.17 -7.79
N TYR A 14 -9.86 -2.45 -8.45
CA TYR A 14 -9.66 -1.03 -8.78
C TYR A 14 -9.51 -0.16 -7.53
N PHE A 15 -10.28 -0.46 -6.49
CA PHE A 15 -10.16 0.21 -5.21
C PHE A 15 -8.77 -0.02 -4.58
N SER A 16 -8.33 -1.28 -4.49
CA SER A 16 -6.98 -1.61 -4.00
C SER A 16 -5.89 -0.95 -4.85
N LEU A 17 -6.05 -0.93 -6.18
CA LEU A 17 -5.12 -0.28 -7.11
C LEU A 17 -5.03 1.22 -6.85
N LEU A 18 -6.16 1.89 -6.62
CA LEU A 18 -6.22 3.32 -6.32
C LEU A 18 -5.49 3.64 -5.00
N VAL A 19 -5.76 2.87 -3.94
CA VAL A 19 -5.07 2.98 -2.65
C VAL A 19 -3.57 2.74 -2.81
N LEU A 20 -3.19 1.72 -3.57
CA LEU A 20 -1.78 1.39 -3.81
C LEU A 20 -1.06 2.50 -4.59
N MET A 21 -1.64 3.00 -5.68
CA MET A 21 -0.97 4.00 -6.53
C MET A 21 -0.76 5.33 -5.81
N SER A 22 -1.76 5.79 -5.06
CA SER A 22 -1.65 7.05 -4.30
C SER A 22 -0.52 7.03 -3.26
N THR A 23 -0.15 5.85 -2.74
CA THR A 23 0.91 5.71 -1.73
C THR A 23 2.24 5.28 -2.35
N ARG A 24 2.24 4.23 -3.19
CA ARG A 24 3.44 3.57 -3.75
C ARG A 24 4.25 4.47 -4.68
N VAL A 25 3.60 5.38 -5.43
CA VAL A 25 4.30 6.32 -6.33
C VAL A 25 5.27 7.21 -5.56
N PHE A 26 4.91 7.62 -4.34
CA PHE A 26 5.73 8.51 -3.52
C PHE A 26 6.57 7.77 -2.48
N ALA A 27 6.05 6.67 -1.91
CA ALA A 27 6.75 5.90 -0.89
C ALA A 27 7.86 5.01 -1.47
N GLY A 28 7.70 4.54 -2.71
CA GLY A 28 8.48 3.46 -3.29
C GLY A 28 7.91 2.08 -2.93
N GLY A 29 8.67 1.02 -3.19
CA GLY A 29 8.23 -0.35 -2.90
C GLY A 29 9.30 -1.40 -3.19
N LEU A 30 8.97 -2.66 -2.87
CA LEU A 30 9.88 -3.77 -3.07
C LEU A 30 9.99 -4.09 -4.57
N HIS A 31 11.22 -4.10 -5.08
CA HIS A 31 11.54 -4.54 -6.43
C HIS A 31 12.43 -5.77 -6.36
N LEU A 32 11.90 -6.91 -6.78
CA LEU A 32 12.63 -8.16 -6.92
C LEU A 32 13.45 -8.15 -8.23
N LYS A 33 14.49 -8.99 -8.30
CA LYS A 33 15.27 -9.16 -9.52
C LYS A 33 14.39 -9.78 -10.60
N GLY A 34 14.11 -9.03 -11.67
CA GLY A 34 13.27 -9.45 -12.80
C GLY A 34 11.84 -8.88 -12.76
N ALA A 35 11.35 -8.49 -13.93
CA ALA A 35 10.02 -7.91 -14.10
C ALA A 35 8.91 -8.90 -13.72
N LEU A 36 9.07 -10.18 -14.10
CA LEU A 36 8.11 -11.25 -13.79
C LEU A 36 7.94 -11.45 -12.27
N ASN A 37 9.03 -11.45 -11.51
CA ASN A 37 8.97 -11.60 -10.06
C ASN A 37 8.24 -10.43 -9.38
N CYS A 38 8.47 -9.21 -9.87
CA CYS A 38 7.72 -8.03 -9.41
C CYS A 38 6.23 -8.16 -9.75
N LEU A 39 5.91 -8.58 -10.98
CA LEU A 39 4.54 -8.77 -11.44
C LEU A 39 3.81 -9.82 -10.59
N LEU A 40 4.45 -10.97 -10.34
CA LEU A 40 3.92 -12.04 -9.50
C LEU A 40 3.67 -11.55 -8.07
N LEU A 41 4.62 -10.84 -7.47
CA LEU A 41 4.45 -10.27 -6.12
C LEU A 41 3.27 -9.29 -6.06
N THR A 42 3.18 -8.36 -7.01
CA THR A 42 2.07 -7.40 -7.05
C THR A 42 0.73 -8.08 -7.33
N THR A 43 0.71 -9.10 -8.19
CA THR A 43 -0.50 -9.88 -8.47
C THR A 43 -0.95 -10.64 -7.22
N ALA A 44 -0.02 -11.28 -6.50
CA ALA A 44 -0.32 -11.97 -5.25
C ALA A 44 -0.88 -11.02 -4.18
N MET A 45 -0.32 -9.80 -4.07
CA MET A 45 -0.90 -8.77 -3.20
C MET A 45 -2.34 -8.44 -3.59
N PHE A 46 -2.61 -8.22 -4.88
CA PHE A 46 -3.96 -7.90 -5.33
C PHE A 46 -4.94 -9.04 -5.12
N ILE A 47 -4.53 -10.30 -5.33
CA ILE A 47 -5.35 -11.47 -5.00
C ILE A 47 -5.68 -11.46 -3.51
N PHE A 48 -4.68 -11.25 -2.65
CA PHE A 48 -4.90 -11.19 -1.20
C PHE A 48 -5.86 -10.04 -0.82
N THR A 49 -5.62 -8.82 -1.28
CA THR A 49 -6.39 -7.63 -0.87
C THR A 49 -7.80 -7.61 -1.44
N SER A 50 -8.02 -8.10 -2.66
CA SER A 50 -9.32 -8.02 -3.33
C SER A 50 -10.17 -9.29 -3.22
N MET A 51 -9.57 -10.44 -2.89
CA MET A 51 -10.31 -11.71 -2.74
C MET A 51 -10.32 -12.21 -1.31
N ILE A 52 -9.17 -12.25 -0.63
CA ILE A 52 -9.05 -12.88 0.69
C ILE A 52 -9.47 -11.90 1.79
N ALA A 53 -8.92 -10.68 1.81
CA ALA A 53 -9.21 -9.69 2.84
C ALA A 53 -10.70 -9.34 2.99
N PRO A 54 -11.51 -9.23 1.91
CA PRO A 54 -12.95 -8.98 2.03
C PRO A 54 -13.75 -10.11 2.68
N LEU A 55 -13.21 -11.33 2.77
CA LEU A 55 -13.84 -12.47 3.43
C LEU A 55 -13.62 -12.46 4.95
N ILE A 56 -12.68 -11.64 5.44
CA ILE A 56 -12.40 -11.50 6.87
C ILE A 56 -13.58 -10.77 7.53
N PRO A 57 -14.10 -11.23 8.67
CA PRO A 57 -15.14 -10.53 9.40
C PRO A 57 -14.69 -9.12 9.82
N GLN A 58 -15.67 -8.26 10.10
CA GLN A 58 -15.37 -6.90 10.54
C GLN A 58 -14.63 -6.92 11.88
N LEU A 59 -13.46 -6.29 11.91
CA LEU A 59 -12.69 -6.10 13.13
C LEU A 59 -13.16 -4.83 13.87
N PRO A 60 -12.88 -4.71 15.17
CA PRO A 60 -13.20 -3.50 15.91
C PRO A 60 -12.47 -2.28 15.33
N ARG A 61 -13.09 -1.10 15.39
CA ARG A 61 -12.52 0.15 14.85
C ARG A 61 -11.13 0.46 15.41
N THR A 62 -10.88 0.08 16.65
CA THR A 62 -9.57 0.20 17.31
C THR A 62 -8.46 -0.51 16.53
N TYR A 63 -8.73 -1.71 16.00
CA TYR A 63 -7.78 -2.46 15.19
C TYR A 63 -7.38 -1.69 13.92
N TYR A 64 -8.37 -1.17 13.18
CA TYR A 64 -8.11 -0.38 11.97
C TYR A 64 -7.35 0.91 12.26
N LEU A 65 -7.66 1.56 13.39
CA LEU A 65 -6.93 2.74 13.83
C LEU A 65 -5.45 2.40 14.11
N PHE A 66 -5.17 1.32 14.85
CA PHE A 66 -3.81 0.85 15.08
C PHE A 66 -3.09 0.48 13.77
N ALA A 67 -3.77 -0.19 12.84
CA ALA A 67 -3.22 -0.51 11.53
C ALA A 67 -2.84 0.75 10.73
N GLY A 68 -3.68 1.78 10.75
CA GLY A 68 -3.42 3.07 10.13
C GLY A 68 -2.22 3.78 10.75
N ILE A 69 -2.16 3.86 12.09
CA ILE A 69 -1.05 4.47 12.83
C ILE A 69 0.26 3.75 12.55
N ALA A 70 0.28 2.41 12.63
CA ALA A 70 1.46 1.60 12.35
C ALA A 70 1.97 1.84 10.92
N SER A 71 1.06 1.87 9.95
CA SER A 71 1.39 2.13 8.54
C SER A 71 1.95 3.55 8.33
N PHE A 72 1.35 4.54 8.99
CA PHE A 72 1.83 5.93 8.95
C PHE A 72 3.25 6.06 9.51
N LEU A 73 3.54 5.41 10.65
CA LEU A 73 4.87 5.41 11.25
C LEU A 73 5.89 4.75 10.33
N ILE A 74 5.56 3.58 9.76
CA ILE A 74 6.44 2.88 8.83
C ILE A 74 6.77 3.74 7.62
N VAL A 75 5.75 4.31 6.96
CA VAL A 75 5.94 5.17 5.79
C VAL A 75 6.76 6.41 6.17
N SER A 76 6.47 7.04 7.29
CA SER A 76 7.22 8.22 7.76
C SER A 76 8.70 7.91 8.03
N LEU A 77 9.03 6.72 8.52
CA LEU A 77 10.42 6.35 8.85
C LEU A 77 11.20 5.84 7.63
N LYS A 78 10.53 5.13 6.73
CA LYS A 78 11.17 4.42 5.60
C LYS A 78 11.09 5.17 4.28
N ALA A 79 10.03 5.93 4.02
CA ALA A 79 9.86 6.62 2.75
C ALA A 79 10.76 7.86 2.58
N PRO A 80 11.09 8.25 1.33
CA PRO A 80 10.92 7.46 0.12
C PRO A 80 12.06 6.44 -0.03
N MET A 81 11.71 5.20 -0.36
CA MET A 81 12.69 4.16 -0.69
C MET A 81 13.08 4.31 -2.17
N CYS A 82 14.22 4.95 -2.41
CA CYS A 82 14.76 5.16 -3.76
C CYS A 82 15.39 3.87 -4.28
N SER A 83 15.17 3.53 -5.55
CA SER A 83 15.91 2.43 -6.17
C SER A 83 17.34 2.88 -6.47
N VAL A 84 18.29 1.95 -6.43
CA VAL A 84 19.69 2.20 -6.83
C VAL A 84 19.76 2.75 -8.26
N ARG A 85 18.83 2.34 -9.13
CA ARG A 85 18.75 2.77 -10.53
C ARG A 85 18.16 4.18 -10.71
N ARG A 86 17.45 4.72 -9.71
CA ARG A 86 16.86 6.08 -9.73
C ARG A 86 17.06 6.75 -8.37
N PRO A 87 18.28 7.21 -8.06
CA PRO A 87 18.54 7.93 -6.81
C PRO A 87 17.92 9.33 -6.84
N ILE A 88 17.18 9.70 -5.80
CA ILE A 88 16.72 11.08 -5.59
C ILE A 88 17.85 11.84 -4.89
N LYS A 89 18.60 12.63 -5.66
CA LYS A 89 19.74 13.42 -5.14
C LYS A 89 19.29 14.65 -4.34
N ASP A 90 18.12 15.21 -4.67
CA ASP A 90 17.60 16.43 -4.06
C ASP A 90 16.87 16.13 -2.72
N LYS A 91 17.40 16.70 -1.63
CA LYS A 91 16.84 16.59 -0.28
C LYS A 91 15.43 17.19 -0.18
N LYS A 92 15.12 18.27 -0.91
CA LYS A 92 13.80 18.91 -0.91
C LYS A 92 12.76 18.00 -1.54
N LYS A 93 13.05 17.45 -2.72
CA LYS A 93 12.16 16.47 -3.40
C LYS A 93 11.96 15.21 -2.56
N LYS A 94 13.00 14.73 -1.89
CA LYS A 94 12.91 13.57 -0.98
C LYS A 94 11.94 13.84 0.17
N LEU A 95 12.00 15.03 0.77
CA LEU A 95 11.08 15.44 1.82
C LEU A 95 9.65 15.58 1.30
N GLN A 96 9.44 16.19 0.13
CA GLN A 96 8.13 16.31 -0.50
C GLN A 96 7.48 14.94 -0.71
N TYR A 97 8.19 13.96 -1.27
CA TYR A 97 7.65 12.62 -1.47
C TYR A 97 7.32 11.91 -0.17
N LYS A 98 8.14 12.07 0.88
CA LYS A 98 7.83 11.55 2.21
C LYS A 98 6.53 12.16 2.75
N ILE A 99 6.36 13.47 2.65
CA ILE A 99 5.15 14.17 3.12
C ILE A 99 3.92 13.70 2.35
N ILE A 100 3.99 13.61 1.02
CA ILE A 100 2.88 13.17 0.17
C ILE A 100 2.51 11.70 0.47
N ALA A 101 3.51 10.83 0.64
CA ALA A 101 3.27 9.44 1.00
C ALA A 101 2.59 9.31 2.38
N ALA A 102 3.08 10.03 3.38
CA ALA A 102 2.53 10.01 4.73
C ALA A 102 1.11 10.61 4.78
N SER A 103 0.87 11.74 4.09
CA SER A 103 -0.46 12.35 4.01
C SER A 103 -1.46 11.44 3.29
N SER A 104 -1.03 10.73 2.25
CA SER A 104 -1.88 9.74 1.55
C SER A 104 -2.36 8.64 2.50
N ILE A 105 -1.51 8.15 3.41
CA ILE A 105 -1.90 7.15 4.42
C ILE A 105 -2.93 7.73 5.39
N VAL A 106 -2.74 8.97 5.85
CA VAL A 106 -3.68 9.65 6.76
C VAL A 106 -5.04 9.83 6.09
N ILE A 107 -5.05 10.33 4.85
CA ILE A 107 -6.26 10.54 4.05
C ILE A 107 -7.01 9.22 3.87
N TRP A 108 -6.32 8.16 3.44
CA TRP A 108 -6.97 6.86 3.28
C TRP A 108 -7.45 6.27 4.60
N THR A 109 -6.70 6.43 5.69
CA THR A 109 -7.14 5.95 7.01
C THR A 109 -8.46 6.62 7.41
N PHE A 110 -8.59 7.93 7.22
CA PHE A 110 -9.82 8.65 7.53
C PHE A 110 -10.99 8.23 6.62
N ILE A 111 -10.75 8.10 5.31
CA ILE A 111 -11.75 7.62 4.34
C ILE A 111 -12.23 6.21 4.73
N LEU A 112 -11.32 5.29 4.99
CA LEU A 112 -11.65 3.90 5.31
C LEU A 112 -12.38 3.77 6.65
N LEU A 113 -12.01 4.56 7.68
CA LEU A 113 -12.74 4.57 8.96
C LEU A 113 -14.18 5.11 8.84
N SER A 114 -14.46 5.92 7.80
CA SER A 114 -15.78 6.48 7.52
C SER A 114 -16.68 5.54 6.71
N LEU A 115 -16.11 4.52 6.07
CA LEU A 115 -16.88 3.56 5.27
C LEU A 115 -17.63 2.56 6.16
N LYS A 116 -18.89 2.27 5.78
CA LYS A 116 -19.69 1.21 6.41
C LYS A 116 -19.47 -0.17 5.79
N ASN A 117 -18.99 -0.22 4.53
CA ASN A 117 -18.84 -1.48 3.80
C ASN A 117 -17.55 -2.20 4.21
N THR A 118 -17.72 -3.30 4.95
CA THR A 118 -16.64 -4.12 5.52
C THR A 118 -15.65 -4.64 4.48
N ALA A 119 -16.13 -5.02 3.29
CA ALA A 119 -15.28 -5.52 2.22
C ALA A 119 -14.28 -4.47 1.73
N TYR A 120 -14.73 -3.22 1.57
CA TYR A 120 -13.86 -2.11 1.15
C TYR A 120 -12.91 -1.68 2.27
N VAL A 121 -13.38 -1.66 3.52
CA VAL A 121 -12.54 -1.36 4.68
C VAL A 121 -11.40 -2.37 4.78
N ASN A 122 -11.70 -3.67 4.73
CA ASN A 122 -10.69 -4.73 4.80
C ASN A 122 -9.73 -4.71 3.61
N CYS A 123 -10.25 -4.52 2.40
CA CYS A 123 -9.44 -4.39 1.18
C CYS A 123 -8.45 -3.22 1.29
N GLY A 124 -8.95 -2.04 1.68
CA GLY A 124 -8.14 -0.83 1.81
C GLY A 124 -7.07 -0.93 2.89
N PHE A 125 -7.45 -1.32 4.11
CA PHE A 125 -6.49 -1.47 5.21
C PHE A 125 -5.45 -2.56 4.94
N SER A 126 -5.85 -3.68 4.33
CA SER A 126 -4.91 -4.74 3.93
C SER A 126 -3.93 -4.24 2.87
N THR A 127 -4.39 -3.43 1.92
CA THR A 127 -3.53 -2.82 0.90
C THR A 127 -2.49 -1.90 1.54
N ILE A 128 -2.93 -1.02 2.46
CA ILE A 128 -2.05 -0.10 3.20
C ILE A 128 -1.02 -0.86 4.05
N LEU A 129 -1.46 -1.89 4.79
CA LEU A 129 -0.60 -2.70 5.63
C LEU A 129 0.46 -3.45 4.82
N LEU A 130 0.04 -4.14 3.75
CA LEU A 130 0.97 -4.88 2.91
C LEU A 130 1.99 -3.96 2.24
N GLN A 131 1.55 -2.83 1.67
CA GLN A 131 2.45 -1.85 1.07
C GLN A 131 3.44 -1.27 2.10
N SER A 132 2.97 -0.98 3.31
CA SER A 132 3.84 -0.49 4.39
C SER A 132 4.84 -1.55 4.83
N SER A 133 4.41 -2.81 4.98
CA SER A 133 5.29 -3.93 5.34
C SER A 133 6.41 -4.14 4.32
N GLN A 134 6.15 -3.93 3.02
CA GLN A 134 7.16 -4.01 1.98
C GLN A 134 8.29 -3.00 2.18
N LEU A 135 7.99 -1.80 2.70
CA LEU A 135 9.01 -0.79 2.99
C LEU A 135 9.94 -1.18 4.14
N VAL A 136 9.47 -2.03 5.07
CA VAL A 136 10.28 -2.53 6.19
C VAL A 136 11.31 -3.55 5.69
N LEU A 137 10.89 -4.44 4.78
CA LEU A 137 11.70 -5.52 4.23
C LEU A 137 12.87 -5.03 3.37
N ILE A 138 12.75 -3.85 2.76
CA ILE A 138 13.82 -3.29 1.94
C ILE A 138 14.91 -2.72 2.85
N LYS A 139 16.13 -3.27 2.74
CA LYS A 139 17.31 -2.67 3.35
C LYS A 139 17.64 -1.37 2.62
N LYS A 140 17.86 -0.27 3.38
CA LYS A 140 18.35 0.98 2.78
C LYS A 140 19.67 0.68 2.08
N PRO A 141 19.82 0.96 0.77
CA PRO A 141 21.12 0.88 0.13
C PRO A 141 22.06 1.86 0.84
N LYS A 142 23.24 1.38 1.25
CA LYS A 142 24.33 2.25 1.67
C LYS A 142 24.74 3.05 0.42
N LEU A 143 24.36 4.33 0.38
CA LEU A 143 24.79 5.29 -0.62
C LEU A 143 26.22 5.72 -0.31
#